data_AF-A0A6L3MIT9-F1
#
_entry.id   AF-A0A6L3MIT9-F1
#
_cell.length_a   1.000
_cell.length_b   1.000
_cell.length_c   1.000
_cell.angle_alpha   90.00
_cell.angle_beta   90.00
_cell.angle_gamma   90.00
#
_symmetry.space_group_name_H-M   'P 1'
#
loop_
_entity.id
_entity.type
_entity.pdbx_description
1 polymer ?
#
loop_
_entity_poly.entity_id
_entity_poly.type
_entity_poly.pdbx_seq_one_letter_code
_entity_poly.pdbx_strand_id
1 'polypeptide(L)'
;MTNKEIERAIKNLTKNKSPTPDGFPGEFYQTFEEDLIPIFVKLIQKIEEEPFYEANIILIPKPDKDNTKKENYRPISLMSINAKILNKIPAN
;
A
#
# COMPACT_ATOMS: atom_id res chain seq x y z
N MET A 1 -0.09 15.67 7.07
CA MET A 1 1.13 14.86 6.81
C MET A 1 2.22 15.71 6.18
N THR A 2 3.49 15.47 6.49
CA THR A 2 4.65 16.28 6.04
C THR A 2 5.54 15.54 5.03
N ASN A 3 6.25 16.27 4.18
CA ASN A 3 7.21 15.68 3.22
C ASN A 3 8.23 14.75 3.89
N LYS A 4 8.69 15.10 5.10
CA LYS A 4 9.66 14.31 5.87
C LYS A 4 9.11 12.95 6.30
N GLU A 5 7.82 12.85 6.59
CA GLU A 5 7.18 11.58 6.96
C GLU A 5 7.09 10.65 5.75
N ILE A 6 6.76 11.19 4.58
CA ILE A 6 6.68 10.45 3.31
C ILE A 6 8.09 9.98 2.90
N GLU A 7 9.08 10.87 2.95
CA GLU A 7 10.48 10.56 2.69
C GLU A 7 10.96 9.40 3.58
N ARG A 8 10.71 9.50 4.89
CA ARG A 8 11.05 8.45 5.85
C ARG A 8 10.34 7.13 5.52
N ALA A 9 9.08 7.16 5.11
CA ALA A 9 8.34 5.96 4.75
C ALA A 9 8.93 5.26 3.52
N ILE A 10 9.30 6.04 2.48
CA ILE A 10 9.94 5.55 1.25
C ILE A 10 11.32 4.95 1.56
N LYS A 11 12.15 5.64 2.33
CA LYS A 11 13.49 5.16 2.72
C LYS A 11 13.44 3.86 3.53
N ASN A 12 12.37 3.63 4.28
CA ASN A 12 12.15 2.40 5.07
C ASN A 12 11.40 1.30 4.30
N LEU A 13 11.26 1.40 2.98
CA LEU A 13 10.79 0.28 2.16
C LEU A 13 11.84 -0.84 2.13
N THR A 14 11.38 -2.08 2.28
CA THR A 14 12.25 -3.26 2.24
C THR A 14 12.72 -3.49 0.81
N LYS A 15 14.04 -3.56 0.64
CA LYS A 15 14.70 -3.90 -0.62
C LYS A 15 14.56 -5.38 -0.95
N ASN A 16 14.69 -5.72 -2.23
CA ASN A 16 14.71 -7.06 -2.81
C ASN A 16 13.48 -7.91 -2.49
N LYS A 17 12.34 -7.26 -2.26
CA LYS A 17 11.04 -7.95 -2.15
C LYS A 17 10.33 -7.95 -3.48
N SER A 18 9.52 -8.99 -3.69
CA SER A 18 8.61 -9.06 -4.83
C SER A 18 7.78 -7.77 -4.93
N PRO A 19 7.58 -7.23 -6.14
CA PRO A 19 6.79 -6.02 -6.35
C PRO A 19 5.39 -6.16 -5.75
N THR A 20 4.83 -5.02 -5.35
CA THR A 20 3.40 -4.96 -5.04
C THR A 20 2.56 -5.17 -6.31
N PRO A 21 1.23 -5.35 -6.19
CA PRO A 21 0.36 -5.53 -7.37
C PRO A 21 0.38 -4.36 -8.37
N ASP A 22 0.96 -3.23 -7.99
CA ASP A 22 1.26 -2.10 -8.85
C ASP A 22 2.45 -2.35 -9.81
N GLY A 23 3.19 -3.45 -9.63
CA GLY A 23 4.31 -3.86 -10.48
C GLY A 23 5.64 -3.19 -10.12
N PHE A 24 5.69 -2.31 -9.13
CA PHE A 24 6.90 -1.57 -8.77
C PHE A 24 7.59 -2.13 -7.52
N PRO A 25 8.91 -2.41 -7.56
CA PRO A 25 9.66 -2.84 -6.39
C PRO A 25 9.96 -1.67 -5.44
N GLY A 26 10.36 -1.95 -4.19
CA GLY A 26 10.67 -0.91 -3.21
C GLY A 26 11.77 0.06 -3.66
N GLU A 27 12.72 -0.43 -4.44
CA GLU A 27 13.83 0.32 -5.05
C GLU A 27 13.35 1.40 -6.01
N PHE A 28 12.25 1.16 -6.72
CA PHE A 28 11.65 2.17 -7.61
C PHE A 28 11.28 3.41 -6.81
N TYR A 29 10.53 3.22 -5.72
CA TYR A 29 10.10 4.30 -4.85
C TYR A 29 11.26 5.06 -4.22
N GLN A 30 12.33 4.36 -3.84
CA GLN A 30 13.54 4.97 -3.29
C GLN A 30 14.35 5.73 -4.34
N THR A 31 14.38 5.25 -5.57
CA THR A 31 15.13 5.89 -6.68
C THR A 31 14.47 7.19 -7.11
N PHE A 32 13.13 7.21 -7.18
CA PHE A 32 12.34 8.36 -7.63
C PHE A 32 11.71 9.13 -6.48
N GLU A 33 12.31 9.10 -5.27
CA GLU A 33 11.68 9.66 -4.07
C GLU A 33 11.36 11.15 -4.20
N GLU A 34 12.27 11.93 -4.78
CA GLU A 34 12.11 13.37 -4.95
C GLU A 34 10.95 13.72 -5.89
N ASP A 35 10.77 12.94 -6.96
CA ASP A 35 9.69 13.12 -7.94
C ASP A 35 8.33 12.64 -7.39
N LEU A 36 8.35 11.59 -6.55
CA LEU A 36 7.14 10.96 -6.03
C LEU A 36 6.57 11.69 -4.80
N ILE A 37 7.40 12.33 -3.97
CA ILE A 37 6.94 13.04 -2.76
C ILE A 37 5.83 14.06 -3.08
N PRO A 38 5.97 14.97 -4.05
CA PRO A 38 4.91 15.92 -4.41
C PRO A 38 3.61 15.25 -4.89
N ILE A 39 3.72 14.10 -5.56
CA ILE A 39 2.57 13.32 -6.06
C ILE A 39 1.83 12.69 -4.87
N PHE A 40 2.57 12.09 -3.93
CA PHE A 40 1.99 11.52 -2.71
C PHE A 40 1.28 12.60 -1.88
N VAL A 41 1.91 13.76 -1.67
CA VAL A 41 1.30 14.87 -0.91
C VAL A 41 -0.06 15.28 -1.51
N LYS A 42 -0.12 15.51 -2.83
CA LYS A 42 -1.37 15.86 -3.52
C LYS A 42 -2.42 14.75 -3.42
N LEU A 43 -2.01 13.50 -3.52
CA LEU A 43 -2.90 12.35 -3.42
C LEU A 43 -3.51 12.26 -2.00
N ILE A 44 -2.69 12.46 -0.97
CA ILE A 44 -3.12 12.39 0.43
C ILE A 44 -4.11 13.52 0.74
N GLN A 45 -3.82 14.75 0.30
CA GLN A 45 -4.75 15.87 0.41
C GLN A 45 -6.09 15.56 -0.26
N LYS A 46 -6.06 14.97 -1.46
CA LYS A 46 -7.28 14.56 -2.16
C LYS A 46 -8.05 13.46 -1.43
N ILE A 47 -7.36 12.53 -0.76
CA ILE A 47 -8.01 11.48 0.05
C ILE A 47 -8.60 12.04 1.36
N GLU A 48 -7.97 13.06 1.95
CA GLU A 48 -8.52 13.78 3.11
C GLU A 48 -9.79 14.56 2.75
N GLU A 49 -9.85 15.12 1.54
CA GLU A 49 -11.04 15.81 1.01
C GLU A 49 -12.14 14.85 0.52
N GLU A 50 -11.77 13.75 -0.14
CA GLU A 50 -12.68 12.70 -0.64
C GLU A 50 -12.10 11.31 -0.34
N PRO A 51 -12.59 10.60 0.69
CA PRO A 51 -11.98 9.36 1.10
C PRO A 51 -12.17 8.24 0.07
N PHE A 52 -11.05 7.78 -0.49
CA PHE A 52 -10.96 6.72 -1.49
C PHE A 52 -11.09 5.34 -0.81
N TYR A 53 -12.31 4.89 -0.55
CA TYR A 53 -12.60 3.62 0.14
C TYR A 53 -12.67 2.39 -0.78
N GLU A 54 -12.10 2.42 -1.99
CA GLU A 54 -12.03 1.21 -2.83
C GLU A 54 -10.81 0.36 -2.47
N ALA A 55 -11.05 -0.69 -1.68
CA ALA A 55 -10.10 -1.77 -1.42
C ALA A 55 -10.44 -2.99 -2.29
N ASN A 56 -9.47 -3.49 -3.05
CA ASN A 56 -9.64 -4.75 -3.77
C ASN A 56 -9.55 -5.91 -2.77
N ILE A 57 -10.65 -6.62 -2.53
CA ILE A 57 -10.65 -7.79 -1.65
C ILE A 57 -10.35 -9.03 -2.50
N ILE A 58 -9.22 -9.69 -2.24
CA ILE A 58 -8.90 -11.00 -2.82
C ILE A 58 -9.15 -12.08 -1.78
N LEU A 59 -9.85 -13.14 -2.17
CA LEU A 59 -10.08 -14.32 -1.35
C LEU A 59 -8.99 -15.35 -1.61
N ILE A 60 -8.23 -15.72 -0.58
CA ILE A 60 -7.23 -16.80 -0.66
C ILE A 60 -7.80 -18.06 0.01
N PRO A 61 -7.85 -19.21 -0.68
CA PRO A 61 -8.31 -20.46 -0.08
C PRO A 61 -7.35 -20.92 1.04
N LYS A 62 -7.91 -21.43 2.14
CA LYS A 62 -7.13 -22.11 3.18
C LYS A 62 -6.57 -23.42 2.59
N PRO A 63 -5.29 -23.75 2.83
CA PRO A 63 -4.75 -25.04 2.44
C PRO A 63 -5.56 -26.18 3.08
N ASP A 64 -5.69 -27.30 2.36
CA ASP A 64 -6.34 -28.53 2.81
C ASP A 64 -7.82 -28.39 3.21
N LYS A 65 -8.51 -27.39 2.63
CA LYS A 65 -9.94 -27.15 2.84
C LYS A 65 -10.69 -27.06 1.52
N ASP A 66 -11.93 -27.52 1.56
CA ASP A 66 -12.85 -27.51 0.43
C ASP A 66 -13.11 -26.06 -0.06
N ASN A 67 -12.74 -25.80 -1.31
CA ASN A 67 -12.81 -24.50 -1.95
C ASN A 67 -14.23 -24.12 -2.44
N THR A 68 -15.23 -24.99 -2.26
CA THR A 68 -16.64 -24.68 -2.53
C THR A 68 -17.33 -23.96 -1.37
N LYS A 69 -16.72 -23.95 -0.17
CA LYS A 69 -17.28 -23.31 1.03
C LYS A 69 -16.65 -21.94 1.30
N LYS A 70 -17.48 -20.91 1.40
CA LYS A 70 -17.03 -19.53 1.64
C LYS A 70 -16.21 -19.36 2.94
N GLU A 71 -16.52 -20.08 4.02
CA GLU A 71 -15.77 -20.01 5.28
C GLU A 71 -14.32 -20.53 5.18
N ASN A 72 -14.00 -21.24 4.10
CA ASN A 72 -12.67 -21.79 3.85
C ASN A 72 -11.74 -20.80 3.14
N TYR A 73 -12.18 -19.57 2.86
CA TYR A 73 -11.34 -18.51 2.33
C TYR A 73 -10.87 -17.55 3.43
N ARG A 74 -9.75 -16.87 3.17
CA ARG A 74 -9.23 -15.75 3.95
C ARG A 74 -9.32 -14.49 3.08
N PRO A 75 -10.11 -13.47 3.46
CA PRO A 75 -10.10 -12.21 2.73
C PRO A 75 -8.80 -11.46 2.99
N ILE A 76 -8.18 -10.96 1.92
CA ILE A 76 -7.06 -10.04 1.96
C ILE A 76 -7.47 -8.76 1.25
N SER A 77 -7.53 -7.66 2.00
CA SER A 77 -7.68 -6.34 1.44
C SER A 77 -6.35 -5.91 0.82
N LEU A 78 -6.31 -5.80 -0.50
CA LEU A 78 -5.21 -5.18 -1.22
C LEU A 78 -5.35 -3.67 -1.16
N MET A 79 -4.69 -3.13 -0.15
CA MET A 79 -4.41 -1.71 -0.04
C MET A 79 -3.38 -1.33 -1.11
N SER A 80 -3.64 -0.23 -1.83
CA SER A 80 -2.65 0.36 -2.74
C SER A 80 -1.35 0.67 -1.99
N ILE A 81 -0.23 0.77 -2.70
CA ILE A 81 1.05 1.18 -2.09
C ILE A 81 0.91 2.52 -1.36
N ASN A 82 0.04 3.41 -1.85
CA ASN A 82 -0.33 4.68 -1.22
C ASN A 82 -0.85 4.43 0.20
N ALA A 83 -1.78 3.48 0.35
CA ALA A 83 -2.33 3.08 1.64
C ALA A 83 -1.32 2.33 2.54
N LYS A 84 -0.32 1.62 1.97
CA LYS A 84 0.81 1.07 2.74
C LYS A 84 1.77 2.15 3.24
N ILE A 85 2.03 3.18 2.43
CA ILE A 85 2.86 4.33 2.81
C ILE A 85 2.14 5.12 3.90
N LEU A 86 0.84 5.37 3.74
CA LEU A 86 -0.03 5.97 4.75
C LEU A 86 0.02 5.21 6.08
N ASN A 87 -0.16 3.88 6.08
CA ASN A 87 -0.12 3.06 7.29
C ASN A 87 1.25 3.00 7.98
N LYS A 88 2.34 3.29 7.25
CA LYS A 88 3.69 3.36 7.83
C LYS A 88 3.99 4.70 8.49
N ILE A 89 3.15 5.70 8.28
CA ILE A 89 3.28 7.00 8.94
C ILE A 89 2.57 6.88 10.28
N PRO A 90 3.26 7.12 11.42
CA PRO A 90 2.64 6.98 12.73
C PRO A 90 1.46 7.94 12.86
N ALA A 91 0.34 7.43 13.37
CA ALA A 91 -0.76 8.28 13.79
C ALA A 91 -0.25 9.19 14.93
N ASN A 92 -0.41 10.49 14.76
CA ASN A 92 -0.11 11.47 15.79
C ASN A 92 -1.16 11.42 16.90
#